data_AF-T0H196-F1
#
_entry.id   AF-T0H196-F1
#
_cell.length_a   1.000
_cell.length_b   1.000
_cell.length_c   1.000
_cell.angle_alpha   90.00
_cell.angle_beta   90.00
_cell.angle_gamma   90.00
#
_symmetry.space_group_name_H-M   'P 1'
#
loop_
_entity.id
_entity.type
_entity.pdbx_description
1 polymer ?
#
loop_
_entity_poly.entity_id
_entity_poly.type
_entity_poly.pdbx_seq_one_letter_code
_entity_poly.pdbx_strand_id
1 'polypeptide(L)'
;MMLRLSHGTSIVFIDGQPLIFSSGSQSLLGMNQIAGYVGCRLEEGIPFAQLAQEVLERGFAEPRAMLRAVLANWSLRGLVNACDPPPSSRPLSVQRIAIGGVRFALRHHDRVLAARVAPLFTHLETGGDAAAITYDLWQDDGMACLSRDGEPASVMQVAQAAPVIKARIADDILKSPVWLLALHAGCLHRNGKALLILGEPGAGKTTLTSWLTGQGFVYGGDDITVAGDDGRVTGLPFLPSVKSGAWKLLAPVYEDLSRLPVHVRPDRRRVRFPAPREMAGGAPARIGWIVKLRRSRSGPARLEEMPSAVALKHLLAEATSRSRGMARPSLDVMIAAAAAARCCELHYTRLDDASRLLKLMCDDEPA
;
A
#
# COMPACT_ATOMS: atom_id res chain seq x y z
N MET A 1 26.14 7.12 4.93
CA MET A 1 24.88 7.79 5.29
C MET A 1 24.93 8.70 6.54
N MET A 2 24.56 9.98 6.43
CA MET A 2 24.26 10.92 7.52
C MET A 2 22.78 10.80 7.94
N LEU A 3 22.52 10.65 9.24
CA LEU A 3 21.18 10.39 9.79
C LEU A 3 20.78 11.47 10.80
N ARG A 4 19.50 11.85 10.78
CA ARG A 4 18.90 12.78 11.75
C ARG A 4 17.50 12.35 12.16
N LEU A 5 17.06 12.78 13.34
CA LEU A 5 15.63 12.79 13.64
C LEU A 5 14.87 13.64 12.61
N SER A 6 13.68 13.19 12.24
CA SER A 6 12.80 13.94 11.35
C SER A 6 12.39 15.27 11.97
N HIS A 7 12.07 16.25 11.12
CA HIS A 7 11.50 17.51 11.58
C HIS A 7 10.26 17.28 12.46
N GLY A 8 10.18 17.98 13.59
CA GLY A 8 9.09 17.79 14.57
C GLY A 8 9.20 16.54 15.43
N THR A 9 10.34 15.83 15.40
CA THR A 9 10.64 14.70 16.28
C THR A 9 11.76 15.08 17.25
N SER A 10 11.60 14.74 18.54
CA SER A 10 12.60 15.01 19.58
C SER A 10 12.62 13.93 20.64
N ILE A 11 13.76 13.81 21.33
CA ILE A 11 13.90 12.97 22.52
C ILE A 11 13.55 13.79 23.75
N VAL A 12 12.76 13.19 24.64
CA VAL A 12 12.40 13.77 25.93
C VAL A 12 12.64 12.74 27.02
N PHE A 13 12.91 13.20 28.24
CA PHE A 13 13.16 12.34 29.39
C PHE A 13 12.16 12.66 30.50
N ILE A 14 11.56 11.61 31.07
CA ILE A 14 10.73 11.70 32.27
C ILE A 14 11.27 10.67 33.25
N ASP A 15 11.70 11.10 34.44
CA ASP A 15 12.26 10.24 35.48
C ASP A 15 13.38 9.29 34.99
N GLY A 16 14.22 9.78 34.06
CA GLY A 16 15.30 9.01 33.45
C GLY A 16 14.85 7.98 32.39
N GLN A 17 13.56 7.90 32.06
CA GLN A 17 13.05 7.11 30.95
C GLN A 17 13.11 7.93 29.65
N PRO A 18 13.85 7.47 28.62
CA PRO A 18 13.86 8.12 27.33
C PRO A 18 12.54 7.86 26.60
N LEU A 19 12.05 8.91 25.95
CA LEU A 19 10.83 8.92 25.15
C LEU A 19 11.14 9.63 23.83
N ILE A 20 10.52 9.18 22.73
CA ILE A 20 10.51 9.93 21.47
C ILE A 20 9.15 10.55 21.28
N PHE A 21 9.13 11.86 21.05
CA PHE A 21 7.95 12.61 20.69
C PHE A 21 7.96 12.90 19.19
N SER A 22 6.81 12.74 18.53
CA SER A 22 6.62 13.18 17.14
C SER A 22 5.38 14.05 17.04
N SER A 23 5.57 15.30 16.66
CA SER A 23 4.48 16.27 16.46
C SER A 23 3.61 15.89 15.26
N GLY A 24 4.19 15.30 14.22
CA GLY A 24 3.45 14.90 13.01
C GLY A 24 2.41 13.82 13.29
N SER A 25 2.76 12.81 14.09
CA SER A 25 1.83 11.74 14.49
C SER A 25 1.12 11.97 15.82
N GLN A 26 1.40 13.09 16.51
CA GLN A 26 0.91 13.40 17.86
C GLN A 26 1.09 12.21 18.82
N SER A 27 2.28 11.60 18.80
CA SER A 27 2.56 10.37 19.54
C SER A 27 3.81 10.50 20.40
N LEU A 28 3.78 9.87 21.56
CA LEU A 28 4.89 9.73 22.48
C LEU A 28 5.16 8.23 22.70
N LEU A 29 6.40 7.78 22.46
CA LEU A 29 6.76 6.36 22.54
C LEU A 29 7.90 6.14 23.53
N GLY A 30 7.70 5.18 24.45
CA GLY A 30 8.73 4.68 25.37
C GLY A 30 9.91 4.06 24.64
N MET A 31 11.12 4.38 25.09
CA MET A 31 12.37 3.81 24.61
C MET A 31 13.10 3.08 25.72
N ASN A 32 13.87 2.05 25.35
CA ASN A 32 14.89 1.54 26.26
C ASN A 32 16.11 2.48 26.23
N GLN A 33 17.04 2.29 27.17
CA GLN A 33 18.19 3.18 27.34
C GLN A 33 19.07 3.28 26.08
N ILE A 34 19.28 2.17 25.36
CA ILE A 34 20.06 2.19 24.11
C ILE A 34 19.34 2.94 22.98
N ALA A 35 18.02 2.80 22.87
CA ALA A 35 17.23 3.60 21.94
C ALA A 35 17.25 5.08 22.32
N GLY A 36 17.20 5.43 23.61
CA GLY A 36 17.37 6.80 24.08
C GLY A 36 18.71 7.39 23.64
N TYR A 37 19.81 6.64 23.84
CA TYR A 37 21.13 7.04 23.36
C TYR A 37 21.16 7.27 21.84
N VAL A 38 20.69 6.30 21.06
CA VAL A 38 20.62 6.41 19.59
C VAL A 38 19.80 7.64 19.18
N GLY A 39 18.67 7.88 19.85
CA GLY A 39 17.82 9.05 19.64
C GLY A 39 18.57 10.36 19.84
N CYS A 40 19.28 10.53 20.96
CA CYS A 40 20.05 11.74 21.25
C CYS A 40 21.13 11.99 20.18
N ARG A 41 21.85 10.95 19.75
CA ARG A 41 22.85 11.08 18.68
C ARG A 41 22.22 11.47 17.34
N LEU A 42 21.01 11.02 17.06
CA LEU A 42 20.26 11.41 15.86
C LEU A 42 19.73 12.85 15.93
N GLU A 43 19.50 13.44 17.11
CA GLU A 43 19.15 14.86 17.23
C GLU A 43 20.30 15.77 16.81
N GLU A 44 21.53 15.41 17.18
CA GLU A 44 22.75 16.13 16.78
C GLU A 44 23.08 15.94 15.29
N GLY A 45 22.63 14.80 14.73
CA GLY A 45 22.97 14.35 13.40
C GLY A 45 24.31 13.63 13.37
N ILE A 46 24.28 12.39 12.90
CA ILE A 46 25.42 11.47 13.03
C ILE A 46 25.57 10.59 11.79
N PRO A 47 26.81 10.36 11.30
CA PRO A 47 27.07 9.33 10.30
C PRO A 47 26.76 7.93 10.83
N PHE A 48 26.12 7.08 10.04
CA PHE A 48 25.77 5.71 10.41
C PHE A 48 26.98 4.89 10.91
N ALA A 49 28.13 5.03 10.25
CA ALA A 49 29.36 4.33 10.64
C ALA A 49 29.83 4.75 12.05
N GLN A 50 29.75 6.05 12.37
CA GLN A 50 30.11 6.57 13.69
C GLN A 50 29.11 6.10 14.75
N LEU A 51 27.80 6.20 14.49
CA LEU A 51 26.77 5.71 15.41
C LEU A 51 26.95 4.22 15.72
N ALA A 52 27.27 3.40 14.72
CA ALA A 52 27.55 1.99 14.91
C ALA A 52 28.78 1.73 15.76
N GLN A 53 29.83 2.53 15.62
CA GLN A 53 31.03 2.45 16.43
C GLN A 53 30.76 2.82 17.90
N GLU A 54 30.04 3.93 18.13
CA GLU A 54 29.68 4.38 19.48
C GLU A 54 28.79 3.36 20.22
N VAL A 55 27.92 2.65 19.50
CA VAL A 55 27.09 1.58 20.05
C VAL A 55 27.91 0.31 20.33
N LEU A 56 28.92 0.00 19.50
CA LEU A 56 29.86 -1.10 19.74
C LEU A 56 30.62 -0.91 21.05
N GLU A 57 31.16 0.29 21.25
CA GLU A 57 31.95 0.67 22.44
C GLU A 57 31.12 0.59 23.74
N ARG A 58 29.79 0.62 23.62
CA ARG A 58 28.84 0.42 24.73
C ARG A 58 28.51 -1.05 24.99
N GLY A 59 29.19 -1.99 24.32
CA GLY A 59 29.10 -3.43 24.59
C GLY A 59 28.03 -4.19 23.80
N PHE A 60 27.42 -3.58 22.78
CA PHE A 60 26.44 -4.26 21.94
C PHE A 60 27.12 -5.04 20.80
N ALA A 61 26.85 -6.35 20.74
CA ALA A 61 27.29 -7.18 19.63
C ALA A 61 26.52 -6.83 18.33
N GLU A 62 27.21 -6.91 17.19
CA GLU A 62 26.63 -6.67 15.85
C GLU A 62 25.83 -5.35 15.69
N PRO A 63 26.38 -4.20 16.11
CA PRO A 63 25.65 -2.93 16.19
C PRO A 63 25.06 -2.49 14.86
N ARG A 64 25.76 -2.76 13.75
CA ARG A 64 25.28 -2.41 12.40
C ARG A 64 23.99 -3.14 12.03
N ALA A 65 23.87 -4.43 12.33
CA ALA A 65 22.66 -5.21 12.01
C ALA A 65 21.47 -4.74 12.84
N MET A 66 21.68 -4.54 14.14
CA MET A 66 20.68 -3.97 15.05
C MET A 66 20.22 -2.57 14.59
N LEU A 67 21.17 -1.66 14.33
CA LEU A 67 20.85 -0.29 13.94
C LEU A 67 20.07 -0.24 12.62
N ARG A 68 20.44 -1.04 11.61
CA ARG A 68 19.66 -1.12 10.36
C ARG A 68 18.20 -1.49 10.62
N ALA A 69 17.94 -2.45 11.50
CA ALA A 69 16.58 -2.87 11.83
C ALA A 69 15.81 -1.78 12.60
N VAL A 70 16.47 -1.13 13.57
CA VAL A 70 15.88 -0.05 14.38
C VAL A 70 15.59 1.18 13.53
N LEU A 71 16.58 1.66 12.77
CA LEU A 71 16.48 2.85 11.91
C LEU A 71 15.46 2.65 10.80
N ALA A 72 15.42 1.48 10.16
CA ALA A 72 14.37 1.15 9.19
C ALA A 72 12.97 1.26 9.81
N ASN A 73 12.77 0.71 11.01
CA ASN A 73 11.47 0.79 11.69
C ASN A 73 11.11 2.23 12.11
N TRP A 74 12.08 3.01 12.59
CA TRP A 74 11.85 4.40 13.00
C TRP A 74 11.60 5.31 11.80
N SER A 75 12.35 5.13 10.73
CA SER A 75 12.20 5.93 9.51
C SER A 75 10.86 5.67 8.81
N LEU A 76 10.38 4.41 8.77
CA LEU A 76 9.04 4.10 8.26
C LEU A 76 7.90 4.65 9.12
N ARG A 77 8.17 5.04 10.36
CA ARG A 77 7.24 5.78 11.24
C ARG A 77 7.42 7.30 11.14
N GLY A 78 8.30 7.78 10.25
CA GLY A 78 8.58 9.19 10.06
C GLY A 78 9.44 9.81 11.16
N LEU A 79 10.15 9.02 11.98
CA LEU A 79 10.93 9.52 13.12
C LEU A 79 12.38 9.86 12.75
N VAL A 80 12.93 9.25 11.69
CA VAL A 80 14.33 9.37 11.28
C VAL A 80 14.42 9.47 9.76
N ASN A 81 15.32 10.30 9.25
CA ASN A 81 15.65 10.38 7.84
C ASN A 81 17.17 10.30 7.61
N ALA A 82 17.55 9.87 6.41
CA ALA A 82 18.88 10.11 5.87
C ALA A 82 18.90 11.46 5.18
N CYS A 83 19.89 12.29 5.52
CA CYS A 83 19.97 13.68 5.05
C CYS A 83 20.91 13.85 3.85
N ASP A 84 21.68 12.83 3.50
CA ASP A 84 22.48 12.86 2.28
C ASP A 84 21.57 12.97 1.05
N PRO A 85 21.94 13.80 0.05
CA PRO A 85 21.18 13.86 -1.19
C PRO A 85 21.24 12.52 -1.94
N PRO A 86 20.31 12.28 -2.88
CA PRO A 86 20.41 11.16 -3.81
C PRO A 86 21.76 11.14 -4.54
N PRO A 87 22.22 9.98 -5.04
CA PRO A 87 23.47 9.89 -5.79
C PRO A 87 23.52 10.90 -6.94
N SER A 88 24.64 11.64 -7.04
CA SER A 88 24.87 12.64 -8.10
C SER A 88 25.12 12.00 -9.47
N SER A 89 25.47 10.72 -9.51
CA SER A 89 25.61 9.94 -10.73
C SER A 89 24.27 9.82 -11.47
N ARG A 90 24.33 9.69 -12.79
CA ARG A 90 23.13 9.39 -13.59
C ARG A 90 22.49 8.08 -13.11
N PRO A 91 21.14 8.03 -12.95
CA PRO A 91 20.47 6.80 -12.56
C PRO A 91 20.70 5.70 -13.59
N LEU A 92 20.76 4.45 -13.13
CA LEU A 92 20.91 3.25 -13.95
C LEU A 92 19.71 3.06 -14.88
N SER A 93 18.50 3.36 -14.37
CA SER A 93 17.27 3.38 -15.16
C SER A 93 16.27 4.36 -14.56
N VAL A 94 15.33 4.81 -15.39
CA VAL A 94 14.22 5.67 -14.99
C VAL A 94 12.91 5.05 -15.47
N GLN A 95 12.08 4.59 -14.54
CA GLN A 95 10.75 4.07 -14.84
C GLN A 95 9.74 5.21 -14.72
N ARG A 96 9.08 5.57 -15.83
CA ARG A 96 8.02 6.59 -15.83
C ARG A 96 6.67 5.89 -15.81
N ILE A 97 5.87 6.16 -14.78
CA ILE A 97 4.59 5.49 -14.58
C ILE A 97 3.45 6.49 -14.39
N ALA A 98 2.25 6.07 -14.75
CA ALA A 98 1.03 6.83 -14.49
C ALA A 98 0.01 5.95 -13.76
N ILE A 99 -0.51 6.46 -12.64
CA ILE A 99 -1.52 5.76 -11.85
C ILE A 99 -2.34 6.77 -11.05
N GLY A 100 -3.66 6.56 -10.98
CA GLY A 100 -4.55 7.44 -10.21
C GLY A 100 -4.49 8.91 -10.65
N GLY A 101 -4.28 9.17 -11.95
CA GLY A 101 -4.18 10.52 -12.50
C GLY A 101 -2.88 11.27 -12.17
N VAL A 102 -1.93 10.60 -11.51
CA VAL A 102 -0.63 11.18 -11.14
C VAL A 102 0.49 10.47 -11.89
N ARG A 103 1.51 11.23 -12.29
CA ARG A 103 2.69 10.73 -13.00
C ARG A 103 3.91 10.74 -12.11
N PHE A 104 4.63 9.64 -12.09
CA PHE A 104 5.82 9.44 -11.25
C PHE A 104 7.02 9.07 -12.11
N ALA A 105 8.20 9.53 -11.70
CA ALA A 105 9.48 9.03 -12.19
C ALA A 105 10.20 8.28 -11.07
N LEU A 106 10.39 6.98 -11.22
CA LEU A 106 11.20 6.17 -10.31
C LEU A 106 12.61 6.07 -10.88
N ARG A 107 13.56 6.77 -10.25
CA ARG A 107 14.97 6.79 -10.63
C ARG A 107 15.71 5.74 -9.83
N HIS A 108 16.20 4.70 -10.50
CA HIS A 108 16.91 3.61 -9.88
C HIS A 108 18.42 3.82 -9.99
N HIS A 109 19.09 3.95 -8.85
CA HIS A 109 20.55 4.10 -8.75
C HIS A 109 21.25 2.81 -8.31
N ASP A 110 20.49 1.78 -7.92
CA ASP A 110 21.01 0.49 -7.50
C ASP A 110 20.32 -0.68 -8.22
N ARG A 111 21.11 -1.64 -8.71
CA ARG A 111 20.59 -2.78 -9.52
C ARG A 111 19.75 -3.75 -8.70
N VAL A 112 20.13 -4.01 -7.45
CA VAL A 112 19.43 -4.97 -6.58
C VAL A 112 18.07 -4.42 -6.18
N LEU A 113 17.98 -3.12 -5.90
CA LEU A 113 16.71 -2.44 -5.67
C LEU A 113 15.86 -2.37 -6.94
N ALA A 114 16.45 -2.02 -8.09
CA ALA A 114 15.74 -1.99 -9.36
C ALA A 114 15.05 -3.32 -9.65
N ALA A 115 15.77 -4.44 -9.53
CA ALA A 115 15.24 -5.78 -9.75
C ALA A 115 14.10 -6.18 -8.79
N ARG A 116 14.00 -5.52 -7.62
CA ARG A 116 12.93 -5.76 -6.63
C ARG A 116 11.75 -4.80 -6.78
N VAL A 117 11.97 -3.59 -7.26
CA VAL A 117 10.97 -2.52 -7.28
C VAL A 117 10.34 -2.38 -8.65
N ALA A 118 11.13 -2.28 -9.72
CA ALA A 118 10.64 -1.98 -11.06
C ALA A 118 9.53 -2.94 -11.56
N PRO A 119 9.62 -4.28 -11.31
CA PRO A 119 8.58 -5.21 -11.76
C PRO A 119 7.18 -4.95 -11.18
N LEU A 120 7.07 -4.25 -10.05
CA LEU A 120 5.75 -3.93 -9.45
C LEU A 120 4.97 -2.89 -10.24
N PHE A 121 5.65 -2.13 -11.11
CA PHE A 121 5.07 -0.99 -11.80
C PHE A 121 5.26 -1.04 -13.32
N THR A 122 5.83 -2.12 -13.87
CA THR A 122 6.08 -2.27 -15.32
C THR A 122 4.81 -2.10 -16.16
N HIS A 123 3.67 -2.61 -15.70
CA HIS A 123 2.39 -2.47 -16.40
C HIS A 123 1.79 -1.06 -16.34
N LEU A 124 2.37 -0.16 -15.55
CA LEU A 124 1.98 1.24 -15.42
C LEU A 124 2.92 2.15 -16.22
N GLU A 125 3.92 1.60 -16.91
CA GLU A 125 4.88 2.39 -17.66
C GLU A 125 4.22 3.16 -18.79
N THR A 126 4.58 4.44 -18.90
CA THR A 126 4.07 5.36 -19.92
C THR A 126 5.21 6.07 -20.62
N GLY A 127 5.03 6.38 -21.90
CA GLY A 127 6.02 7.12 -22.69
C GLY A 127 6.00 8.63 -22.44
N GLY A 128 7.15 9.27 -22.69
CA GLY A 128 7.23 10.64 -23.24
C GLY A 128 6.99 11.84 -22.33
N ASP A 129 6.27 11.73 -21.21
CA ASP A 129 5.83 12.91 -20.45
C ASP A 129 6.66 13.23 -19.18
N ALA A 130 6.61 14.50 -18.76
CA ALA A 130 7.19 14.95 -17.50
C ALA A 130 6.44 14.36 -16.30
N ALA A 131 7.20 13.89 -15.30
CA ALA A 131 6.63 13.38 -14.05
C ALA A 131 6.30 14.55 -13.10
N ALA A 132 5.17 14.42 -12.39
CA ALA A 132 4.80 15.38 -11.35
C ALA A 132 5.59 15.16 -10.05
N ILE A 133 5.97 13.91 -9.79
CA ILE A 133 6.69 13.50 -8.59
C ILE A 133 7.85 12.59 -8.99
N THR A 134 9.03 12.82 -8.42
CA THR A 134 10.20 11.97 -8.62
C THR A 134 10.55 11.24 -7.34
N TYR A 135 10.81 9.93 -7.46
CA TYR A 135 11.37 9.11 -6.40
C TYR A 135 12.76 8.63 -6.80
N ASP A 136 13.75 8.92 -5.97
CA ASP A 136 15.11 8.40 -6.12
C ASP A 136 15.33 7.21 -5.18
N LEU A 137 15.87 6.12 -5.74
CA LEU A 137 16.03 4.82 -5.10
C LEU A 137 17.49 4.37 -5.15
N TRP A 138 18.13 4.24 -3.99
CA TRP A 138 19.52 3.77 -3.90
C TRP A 138 19.73 2.93 -2.64
N GLN A 139 20.89 2.27 -2.57
CA GLN A 139 21.35 1.66 -1.32
C GLN A 139 22.50 2.47 -0.74
N ASP A 140 22.48 2.63 0.59
CA ASP A 140 23.61 3.12 1.35
C ASP A 140 23.69 2.35 2.68
N ASP A 141 24.89 2.02 3.12
CA ASP A 141 25.16 1.27 4.35
C ASP A 141 24.36 -0.04 4.49
N GLY A 142 23.93 -0.67 3.39
CA GLY A 142 23.13 -1.90 3.36
C GLY A 142 21.63 -1.69 3.65
N MET A 143 21.15 -0.45 3.61
CA MET A 143 19.74 -0.09 3.66
C MET A 143 19.30 0.46 2.31
N ALA A 144 18.01 0.35 2.02
CA ALA A 144 17.38 1.04 0.90
C ALA A 144 16.98 2.45 1.34
N CYS A 145 17.27 3.42 0.49
CA CYS A 145 16.93 4.82 0.67
C CYS A 145 15.90 5.23 -0.39
N LEU A 146 14.90 5.99 0.03
CA LEU A 146 13.85 6.54 -0.82
C LEU A 146 13.73 8.04 -0.57
N SER A 147 14.13 8.85 -1.53
CA SER A 147 13.89 10.30 -1.52
C SER A 147 12.76 10.64 -2.46
N ARG A 148 11.91 11.60 -2.05
CA ARG A 148 10.84 12.18 -2.87
C ARG A 148 11.23 13.61 -3.22
N ASP A 149 11.34 13.93 -4.50
CA ASP A 149 11.68 15.27 -5.01
C ASP A 149 12.94 15.89 -4.37
N GLY A 150 13.92 15.07 -3.98
CA GLY A 150 15.18 15.52 -3.37
C GLY A 150 15.12 15.75 -1.85
N GLU A 151 13.96 15.56 -1.22
CA GLU A 151 13.80 15.64 0.25
C GLU A 151 14.61 14.55 0.97
N PRO A 152 14.93 14.74 2.28
CA PRO A 152 15.60 13.74 3.09
C PRO A 152 14.95 12.36 2.97
N ALA A 153 15.79 11.34 2.79
CA ALA A 153 15.33 10.02 2.41
C ALA A 153 14.77 9.24 3.60
N SER A 154 13.66 8.53 3.37
CA SER A 154 13.27 7.43 4.25
C SER A 154 14.24 6.27 4.05
N VAL A 155 14.66 5.63 5.14
CA VAL A 155 15.51 4.43 5.12
C VAL A 155 14.71 3.19 5.49
N MET A 156 15.00 2.07 4.85
CA MET A 156 14.29 0.81 5.06
C MET A 156 15.17 -0.39 4.75
N GLN A 157 14.75 -1.58 5.14
CA GLN A 157 15.41 -2.79 4.66
C GLN A 157 15.13 -2.98 3.16
N VAL A 158 16.08 -3.56 2.43
CA VAL A 158 15.96 -3.85 0.99
C VAL A 158 14.67 -4.64 0.67
N ALA A 159 14.29 -5.60 1.52
CA ALA A 159 13.08 -6.39 1.33
C ALA A 159 11.77 -5.58 1.53
N GLN A 160 11.84 -4.40 2.16
CA GLN A 160 10.72 -3.50 2.42
C GLN A 160 10.55 -2.44 1.32
N ALA A 161 11.56 -2.23 0.46
CA ALA A 161 11.55 -1.13 -0.52
C ALA A 161 10.28 -1.13 -1.39
N ALA A 162 9.97 -2.25 -2.05
CA ALA A 162 8.84 -2.34 -2.96
C ALA A 162 7.47 -2.03 -2.31
N PRO A 163 7.07 -2.65 -1.16
CA PRO A 163 5.82 -2.30 -0.49
C PRO A 163 5.80 -0.87 0.06
N VAL A 164 6.94 -0.32 0.50
CA VAL A 164 7.01 1.06 0.98
C VAL A 164 6.78 2.03 -0.16
N ILE A 165 7.42 1.83 -1.31
CA ILE A 165 7.24 2.70 -2.49
C ILE A 165 5.80 2.63 -2.99
N LYS A 166 5.20 1.44 -3.06
CA LYS A 166 3.76 1.28 -3.38
C LYS A 166 2.90 2.14 -2.46
N ALA A 167 3.16 2.09 -1.14
CA ALA A 167 2.43 2.87 -0.16
C ALA A 167 2.64 4.38 -0.34
N ARG A 168 3.88 4.85 -0.59
CA ARG A 168 4.18 6.27 -0.82
C ARG A 168 3.50 6.82 -2.08
N ILE A 169 3.50 6.05 -3.17
CA ILE A 169 2.77 6.39 -4.40
C ILE A 169 1.26 6.47 -4.11
N ALA A 170 0.71 5.51 -3.37
CA ALA A 170 -0.69 5.56 -2.96
C ALA A 170 -1.00 6.82 -2.13
N ASP A 171 -0.19 7.15 -1.11
CA ASP A 171 -0.35 8.35 -0.30
C ASP A 171 -0.36 9.63 -1.15
N ASP A 172 0.50 9.71 -2.17
CA ASP A 172 0.55 10.86 -3.09
C ASP A 172 -0.69 10.95 -3.99
N ILE A 173 -1.18 9.82 -4.51
CA ILE A 173 -2.44 9.78 -5.27
C ILE A 173 -3.61 10.25 -4.40
N LEU A 174 -3.67 9.81 -3.15
CA LEU A 174 -4.76 10.15 -2.23
C LEU A 174 -4.77 11.63 -1.82
N LYS A 175 -3.63 12.33 -1.94
CA LYS A 175 -3.55 13.79 -1.78
C LYS A 175 -4.01 14.56 -3.03
N SER A 176 -4.11 13.89 -4.18
CA SER A 176 -4.50 14.53 -5.44
C SER A 176 -5.94 15.03 -5.38
N PRO A 177 -6.22 16.24 -5.90
CA PRO A 177 -7.57 16.79 -5.89
C PRO A 177 -8.51 16.17 -6.94
N VAL A 178 -7.99 15.30 -7.80
CA VAL A 178 -8.73 14.70 -8.92
C VAL A 178 -9.87 13.78 -8.47
N TRP A 179 -9.76 13.20 -7.28
CA TRP A 179 -10.72 12.21 -6.78
C TRP A 179 -11.65 12.80 -5.72
N LEU A 180 -12.92 12.38 -5.76
CA LEU A 180 -13.93 12.74 -4.77
C LEU A 180 -13.66 12.00 -3.46
N LEU A 181 -13.44 10.69 -3.56
CA LEU A 181 -13.29 9.78 -2.43
C LEU A 181 -12.35 8.64 -2.78
N ALA A 182 -11.62 8.14 -1.79
CA ALA A 182 -10.92 6.86 -1.89
C ALA A 182 -11.53 5.84 -0.92
N LEU A 183 -11.66 4.62 -1.41
CA LEU A 183 -12.29 3.48 -0.73
C LEU A 183 -11.25 2.38 -0.56
N HIS A 184 -11.13 1.83 0.65
CA HIS A 184 -10.35 0.62 0.90
C HIS A 184 -11.13 -0.63 0.45
N ALA A 185 -11.29 -0.75 -0.87
CA ALA A 185 -12.07 -1.78 -1.52
C ALA A 185 -11.29 -2.44 -2.65
N GLY A 186 -11.45 -3.75 -2.81
CA GLY A 186 -11.04 -4.42 -4.04
C GLY A 186 -12.03 -4.09 -5.15
N CYS A 187 -11.54 -3.84 -6.35
CA CYS A 187 -12.32 -3.54 -7.54
C CYS A 187 -12.00 -4.52 -8.66
N LEU A 188 -13.04 -5.17 -9.15
CA LEU A 188 -13.02 -6.03 -10.33
C LEU A 188 -14.03 -5.51 -11.33
N HIS A 189 -13.84 -5.84 -12.61
CA HIS A 189 -14.80 -5.50 -13.66
C HIS A 189 -15.37 -6.77 -14.28
N ARG A 190 -16.68 -6.74 -14.54
CA ARG A 190 -17.42 -7.77 -15.27
C ARG A 190 -18.60 -7.10 -15.96
N ASN A 191 -18.88 -7.47 -17.22
CA ASN A 191 -20.00 -6.95 -18.00
C ASN A 191 -20.04 -5.39 -18.02
N GLY A 192 -18.88 -4.74 -18.12
CA GLY A 192 -18.75 -3.28 -18.17
C GLY A 192 -19.02 -2.53 -16.85
N LYS A 193 -19.32 -3.24 -15.76
CA LYS A 193 -19.59 -2.66 -14.42
C LYS A 193 -18.51 -3.07 -13.42
N ALA A 194 -18.37 -2.28 -12.36
CA ALA A 194 -17.47 -2.56 -11.25
C ALA A 194 -18.16 -3.41 -10.17
N LEU A 195 -17.45 -4.44 -9.71
CA LEU A 195 -17.71 -5.21 -8.50
C LEU A 195 -16.77 -4.71 -7.40
N LEU A 196 -17.34 -4.12 -6.35
CA LEU A 196 -16.59 -3.70 -5.17
C LEU A 196 -16.64 -4.78 -4.09
N ILE A 197 -15.46 -5.16 -3.61
CA ILE A 197 -15.27 -6.13 -2.53
C ILE A 197 -14.87 -5.39 -1.26
N LEU A 198 -15.75 -5.42 -0.27
CA LEU A 198 -15.59 -4.82 1.04
C LEU A 198 -15.33 -5.87 2.11
N GLY A 199 -14.69 -5.48 3.20
CA GLY A 199 -14.47 -6.34 4.35
C GLY A 199 -13.32 -5.86 5.21
N GLU A 200 -13.34 -6.26 6.46
CA GLU A 200 -12.35 -5.86 7.46
C GLU A 200 -10.92 -6.27 7.05
N PRO A 201 -9.88 -5.61 7.58
CA PRO A 201 -8.50 -6.05 7.40
C PRO A 201 -8.32 -7.53 7.74
N GLY A 202 -7.92 -8.34 6.75
CA GLY A 202 -7.75 -9.78 6.93
C GLY A 202 -8.95 -10.64 6.52
N ALA A 203 -10.10 -10.06 6.14
CA ALA A 203 -11.29 -10.78 5.66
C ALA A 203 -11.04 -11.57 4.34
N GLY A 204 -9.91 -11.31 3.67
CA GLY A 204 -9.51 -12.02 2.46
C GLY A 204 -9.79 -11.28 1.15
N LYS A 205 -10.01 -9.95 1.18
CA LYS A 205 -10.24 -9.11 -0.02
C LYS A 205 -9.25 -9.40 -1.14
N THR A 206 -7.96 -9.14 -0.92
CA THR A 206 -6.89 -9.44 -1.89
C THR A 206 -6.92 -10.88 -2.39
N THR A 207 -7.21 -11.85 -1.52
CA THR A 207 -7.25 -13.27 -1.90
C THR A 207 -8.42 -13.56 -2.82
N LEU A 208 -9.63 -13.10 -2.50
CA LEU A 208 -10.80 -13.31 -3.35
C LEU A 208 -10.70 -12.49 -4.65
N THR A 209 -10.26 -11.22 -4.58
CA THR A 209 -10.00 -10.39 -5.76
C THR A 209 -9.04 -11.09 -6.71
N SER A 210 -7.89 -11.55 -6.19
CA SER A 210 -6.91 -12.30 -6.98
C SER A 210 -7.53 -13.56 -7.58
N TRP A 211 -8.25 -14.35 -6.78
CA TRP A 211 -8.88 -15.59 -7.24
C TRP A 211 -9.83 -15.35 -8.41
N LEU A 212 -10.68 -14.33 -8.32
CA LEU A 212 -11.66 -13.99 -9.35
C LEU A 212 -11.03 -13.60 -10.69
N THR A 213 -9.78 -13.12 -10.71
CA THR A 213 -9.06 -12.86 -11.98
C THR A 213 -8.83 -14.13 -12.79
N GLY A 214 -8.52 -15.25 -12.13
CA GLY A 214 -8.43 -16.57 -12.77
C GLY A 214 -9.80 -17.15 -13.15
N GLN A 215 -10.87 -16.43 -12.83
CA GLN A 215 -12.25 -16.83 -13.06
C GLN A 215 -12.95 -15.93 -14.11
N GLY A 216 -12.20 -15.10 -14.85
CA GLY A 216 -12.74 -14.27 -15.93
C GLY A 216 -13.34 -12.95 -15.44
N PHE A 217 -12.94 -12.47 -14.26
CA PHE A 217 -13.12 -11.06 -13.88
C PHE A 217 -11.86 -10.29 -14.29
N VAL A 218 -12.04 -9.05 -14.74
CA VAL A 218 -10.93 -8.16 -15.08
C VAL A 218 -10.46 -7.45 -13.82
N TYR A 219 -9.16 -7.39 -13.59
CA TYR A 219 -8.59 -6.78 -12.39
C TYR A 219 -8.59 -5.24 -12.46
N GLY A 220 -9.28 -4.57 -11.53
CA GLY A 220 -9.21 -3.11 -11.38
C GLY A 220 -8.21 -2.68 -10.29
N GLY A 221 -8.19 -3.37 -9.16
CA GLY A 221 -7.30 -3.08 -8.02
C GLY A 221 -7.71 -3.89 -6.78
N ASP A 222 -6.81 -4.13 -5.82
CA ASP A 222 -7.13 -4.94 -4.62
C ASP A 222 -7.21 -4.13 -3.31
N ASP A 223 -6.69 -2.91 -3.31
CA ASP A 223 -6.40 -2.16 -2.08
C ASP A 223 -7.12 -0.82 -2.02
N ILE A 224 -7.10 -0.07 -3.14
CA ILE A 224 -7.63 1.29 -3.23
C ILE A 224 -8.48 1.39 -4.48
N THR A 225 -9.70 1.89 -4.29
CA THR A 225 -10.61 2.27 -5.36
C THR A 225 -10.96 3.74 -5.20
N VAL A 226 -10.79 4.53 -6.24
CA VAL A 226 -11.13 5.96 -6.23
C VAL A 226 -12.49 6.18 -6.90
N ALA A 227 -13.28 7.12 -6.38
CA ALA A 227 -14.56 7.53 -6.93
C ALA A 227 -14.47 8.95 -7.51
N GLY A 228 -15.10 9.13 -8.68
CA GLY A 228 -15.32 10.43 -9.31
C GLY A 228 -16.56 11.14 -8.76
N ASP A 229 -16.77 12.37 -9.22
CA ASP A 229 -17.97 13.18 -8.95
C ASP A 229 -19.25 12.61 -9.60
N ASP A 230 -19.11 11.85 -10.68
CA ASP A 230 -20.20 11.16 -11.38
C ASP A 230 -20.60 9.81 -10.73
N GLY A 231 -19.98 9.44 -9.62
CA GLY A 231 -20.23 8.19 -8.90
C GLY A 231 -19.64 6.94 -9.56
N ARG A 232 -18.88 7.09 -10.66
CA ARG A 232 -18.07 6.01 -11.20
C ARG A 232 -16.82 5.79 -10.38
N VAL A 233 -16.31 4.57 -10.47
CA VAL A 233 -15.14 4.13 -9.72
C VAL A 233 -14.05 3.60 -10.64
N THR A 234 -12.82 3.80 -10.21
CA THR A 234 -11.62 3.23 -10.82
C THR A 234 -10.81 2.55 -9.72
N GLY A 235 -10.57 1.24 -9.86
CA GLY A 235 -9.57 0.57 -9.03
C GLY A 235 -8.18 1.10 -9.36
N LEU A 236 -7.36 1.40 -8.35
CA LEU A 236 -5.95 1.70 -8.60
C LEU A 236 -5.23 0.39 -8.94
N PRO A 237 -4.68 0.23 -10.15
CA PRO A 237 -4.17 -1.05 -10.63
C PRO A 237 -2.78 -1.36 -10.06
N PHE A 238 -2.54 -1.16 -8.78
CA PHE A 238 -1.36 -1.74 -8.15
C PHE A 238 -1.44 -3.26 -8.19
N LEU A 239 -0.30 -3.94 -8.32
CA LEU A 239 -0.28 -5.39 -8.21
C LEU A 239 -0.80 -5.85 -6.82
N PRO A 240 -1.56 -6.96 -6.77
CA PRO A 240 -2.08 -7.54 -5.54
C PRO A 240 -0.98 -7.80 -4.49
N SER A 241 -1.21 -7.42 -3.23
CA SER A 241 -0.26 -7.72 -2.16
C SER A 241 -0.55 -9.08 -1.51
N VAL A 242 -0.16 -10.16 -2.19
CA VAL A 242 -0.51 -11.52 -1.77
C VAL A 242 0.35 -11.98 -0.59
N LYS A 243 -0.29 -12.08 0.58
CA LYS A 243 0.32 -12.60 1.82
C LYS A 243 0.68 -14.08 1.70
N SER A 244 1.76 -14.48 2.37
CA SER A 244 2.27 -15.86 2.39
C SER A 244 1.24 -16.94 2.72
N GLY A 245 0.28 -16.67 3.61
CA GLY A 245 -0.80 -17.61 3.92
C GLY A 245 -1.74 -17.92 2.74
N ALA A 246 -1.76 -17.09 1.69
CA ALA A 246 -2.58 -17.28 0.50
C ALA A 246 -1.81 -17.83 -0.71
N TRP A 247 -0.48 -18.03 -0.63
CA TRP A 247 0.32 -18.44 -1.79
C TRP A 247 -0.11 -19.79 -2.36
N LYS A 248 -0.34 -20.81 -1.51
CA LYS A 248 -0.82 -22.12 -1.97
C LYS A 248 -2.21 -22.03 -2.59
N LEU A 249 -3.09 -21.21 -2.02
CA LEU A 249 -4.46 -21.01 -2.51
C LEU A 249 -4.50 -20.34 -3.88
N LEU A 250 -3.54 -19.46 -4.18
CA LEU A 250 -3.51 -18.68 -5.43
C LEU A 250 -2.55 -19.22 -6.47
N ALA A 251 -1.84 -20.33 -6.20
CA ALA A 251 -0.99 -21.00 -7.18
C ALA A 251 -1.74 -21.40 -8.48
N PRO A 252 -3.02 -21.84 -8.45
CA PRO A 252 -3.76 -22.12 -9.68
C PRO A 252 -4.05 -20.89 -10.55
N VAL A 253 -3.99 -19.69 -9.96
CA VAL A 253 -4.30 -18.41 -10.63
C VAL A 253 -3.02 -17.77 -11.18
N TYR A 254 -1.92 -17.93 -10.44
CA TYR A 254 -0.63 -17.33 -10.73
C TYR A 254 0.46 -18.40 -10.88
N GLU A 255 0.75 -18.77 -12.12
CA GLU A 255 1.68 -19.86 -12.49
C GLU A 255 3.07 -19.70 -11.84
N ASP A 256 3.64 -18.51 -11.88
CA ASP A 256 4.98 -18.22 -11.35
C ASP A 256 4.99 -17.60 -9.93
N LEU A 257 3.88 -17.69 -9.18
CA LEU A 257 3.81 -17.10 -7.84
C LEU A 257 4.93 -17.61 -6.92
N SER A 258 5.38 -18.85 -7.09
CA SER A 258 6.47 -19.45 -6.31
C SER A 258 7.84 -18.81 -6.58
N ARG A 259 8.04 -18.25 -7.78
CA ARG A 259 9.31 -17.67 -8.26
C ARG A 259 9.43 -16.17 -7.99
N LEU A 260 8.31 -15.49 -7.74
CA LEU A 260 8.32 -14.06 -7.46
C LEU A 260 9.12 -13.72 -6.19
N PRO A 261 9.87 -12.60 -6.20
CA PRO A 261 10.59 -12.11 -5.02
C PRO A 261 9.67 -11.98 -3.81
N VAL A 262 10.19 -12.38 -2.65
CA VAL A 262 9.50 -12.17 -1.39
C VAL A 262 9.86 -10.79 -0.86
N HIS A 263 8.82 -10.02 -0.52
CA HIS A 263 8.93 -8.73 0.13
C HIS A 263 8.40 -8.80 1.56
N VAL A 264 8.79 -7.84 2.38
CA VAL A 264 8.37 -7.73 3.78
C VAL A 264 7.64 -6.40 3.95
N ARG A 265 6.40 -6.45 4.42
CA ARG A 265 5.62 -5.26 4.77
C ARG A 265 6.10 -4.64 6.09
N PRO A 266 5.74 -3.38 6.39
CA PRO A 266 6.01 -2.76 7.70
C PRO A 266 5.48 -3.58 8.89
N ASP A 267 4.35 -4.30 8.72
CA ASP A 267 3.77 -5.21 9.71
C ASP A 267 4.49 -6.59 9.78
N ARG A 268 5.67 -6.71 9.17
CA ARG A 268 6.50 -7.92 9.06
C ARG A 268 5.88 -9.07 8.28
N ARG A 269 4.72 -8.88 7.64
CA ARG A 269 4.11 -9.92 6.80
C ARG A 269 4.90 -10.08 5.50
N ARG A 270 5.17 -11.34 5.14
CA ARG A 270 5.77 -11.70 3.85
C ARG A 270 4.72 -11.67 2.75
N VAL A 271 5.02 -10.97 1.66
CA VAL A 271 4.13 -10.79 0.51
C VAL A 271 4.85 -11.03 -0.82
N ARG A 272 4.05 -11.29 -1.86
CA ARG A 272 4.44 -11.32 -3.27
C ARG A 272 3.45 -10.48 -4.08
N PHE A 273 3.92 -9.94 -5.21
CA PHE A 273 3.14 -9.07 -6.10
C PHE A 273 2.99 -9.71 -7.48
N PRO A 274 2.09 -10.69 -7.65
CA PRO A 274 1.84 -11.29 -8.96
C PRO A 274 1.08 -10.34 -9.87
N ALA A 275 1.36 -10.38 -11.17
CA ALA A 275 0.58 -9.67 -12.18
C ALA A 275 -0.68 -10.49 -12.54
N PRO A 276 -1.89 -9.93 -12.40
CA PRO A 276 -3.09 -10.48 -13.01
C PRO A 276 -2.94 -10.58 -14.53
N ARG A 277 -3.52 -11.64 -15.12
CA ARG A 277 -3.47 -11.87 -16.58
C ARG A 277 -4.14 -10.74 -17.36
N GLU A 278 -5.27 -10.25 -16.82
CA GLU A 278 -6.05 -9.18 -17.42
C GLU A 278 -6.27 -8.07 -16.39
N MET A 279 -5.87 -6.85 -16.76
CA MET A 279 -6.01 -5.65 -15.94
C MET A 279 -6.83 -4.61 -16.68
N ALA A 280 -7.68 -3.89 -15.96
CA ALA A 280 -8.50 -2.83 -16.50
C ALA A 280 -7.62 -1.65 -16.93
N GLY A 281 -7.92 -1.05 -18.08
CA GLY A 281 -7.19 0.10 -18.63
C GLY A 281 -7.44 1.44 -17.93
N GLY A 282 -7.86 1.43 -16.65
CA GLY A 282 -8.09 2.63 -15.85
C GLY A 282 -9.38 3.42 -16.14
N ALA A 283 -10.20 2.98 -17.09
CA ALA A 283 -11.48 3.63 -17.41
C ALA A 283 -12.49 3.52 -16.23
N PRO A 284 -13.11 4.63 -15.80
CA PRO A 284 -14.11 4.60 -14.74
C PRO A 284 -15.35 3.78 -15.11
N ALA A 285 -15.80 2.93 -14.20
CA ALA A 285 -16.99 2.10 -14.37
C ALA A 285 -18.07 2.45 -13.35
N ARG A 286 -19.34 2.27 -13.73
CA ARG A 286 -20.45 2.34 -12.76
C ARG A 286 -20.33 1.16 -11.79
N ILE A 287 -20.67 1.38 -10.52
CA ILE A 287 -20.75 0.31 -9.54
C ILE A 287 -21.99 -0.53 -9.87
N GLY A 288 -21.78 -1.79 -10.29
CA GLY A 288 -22.86 -2.75 -10.49
C GLY A 288 -23.14 -3.53 -9.22
N TRP A 289 -22.10 -3.85 -8.46
CA TRP A 289 -22.21 -4.73 -7.29
C TRP A 289 -21.35 -4.25 -6.13
N ILE A 290 -21.92 -4.31 -4.93
CA ILE A 290 -21.21 -4.09 -3.66
C ILE A 290 -21.33 -5.35 -2.84
N VAL A 291 -20.20 -6.02 -2.63
CA VAL A 291 -20.15 -7.30 -1.92
C VAL A 291 -19.31 -7.17 -0.67
N LYS A 292 -19.92 -7.41 0.49
CA LYS A 292 -19.20 -7.48 1.76
C LYS A 292 -18.84 -8.92 2.12
N LEU A 293 -17.59 -9.16 2.47
CA LEU A 293 -17.10 -10.50 2.80
C LEU A 293 -17.43 -10.91 4.24
N ARG A 294 -17.99 -12.12 4.39
CA ARG A 294 -18.22 -12.83 5.65
C ARG A 294 -17.63 -14.22 5.58
N ARG A 295 -16.31 -14.32 5.75
CA ARG A 295 -15.63 -15.61 5.70
C ARG A 295 -15.93 -16.44 6.95
N SER A 296 -16.44 -17.65 6.77
CA SER A 296 -16.68 -18.62 7.84
C SER A 296 -15.65 -19.76 7.81
N ARG A 297 -15.55 -20.51 8.93
CA ARG A 297 -14.71 -21.72 9.00
C ARG A 297 -15.41 -22.97 8.46
N SER A 298 -16.73 -22.89 8.32
CA SER A 298 -17.61 -23.99 7.93
C SER A 298 -18.91 -23.44 7.35
N GLY A 299 -19.69 -24.32 6.71
CA GLY A 299 -20.98 -23.99 6.11
C GLY A 299 -20.92 -23.67 4.61
N PRO A 300 -22.07 -23.78 3.92
CA PRO A 300 -22.17 -23.53 2.49
C PRO A 300 -21.96 -22.06 2.15
N ALA A 301 -21.47 -21.81 0.94
CA ALA A 301 -21.41 -20.44 0.44
C ALA A 301 -22.83 -19.95 0.10
N ARG A 302 -23.12 -18.68 0.38
CA ARG A 302 -24.39 -18.03 0.03
C ARG A 302 -24.22 -16.53 -0.10
N LEU A 303 -25.10 -15.92 -0.88
CA LEU A 303 -25.27 -14.47 -0.98
C LEU A 303 -26.54 -14.09 -0.23
N GLU A 304 -26.41 -13.16 0.70
CA GLU A 304 -27.56 -12.55 1.40
C GLU A 304 -27.71 -11.11 0.90
N GLU A 305 -28.93 -10.70 0.58
CA GLU A 305 -29.18 -9.31 0.19
C GLU A 305 -28.86 -8.36 1.36
N MET A 306 -28.19 -7.27 1.03
CA MET A 306 -27.81 -6.23 1.98
C MET A 306 -28.51 -4.93 1.58
N PRO A 307 -29.29 -4.29 2.47
CA PRO A 307 -29.90 -3.00 2.17
C PRO A 307 -28.85 -1.96 1.76
N SER A 308 -29.13 -1.14 0.74
CA SER A 308 -28.18 -0.15 0.21
C SER A 308 -27.67 0.83 1.27
N ALA A 309 -28.48 1.16 2.28
CA ALA A 309 -28.04 2.00 3.41
C ALA A 309 -26.95 1.32 4.27
N VAL A 310 -27.03 0.00 4.44
CA VAL A 310 -26.01 -0.80 5.14
C VAL A 310 -24.75 -0.89 4.28
N ALA A 311 -24.90 -1.10 2.97
CA ALA A 311 -23.80 -1.09 2.01
C ALA A 311 -23.05 0.25 2.03
N LEU A 312 -23.77 1.37 1.98
CA LEU A 312 -23.24 2.72 2.09
C LEU A 312 -22.48 2.92 3.40
N LYS A 313 -23.04 2.49 4.54
CA LYS A 313 -22.34 2.55 5.83
C LYS A 313 -20.98 1.82 5.78
N HIS A 314 -20.93 0.66 5.12
CA HIS A 314 -19.68 -0.08 4.98
C HIS A 314 -18.70 0.58 4.01
N LEU A 315 -19.16 1.14 2.90
CA LEU A 315 -18.33 1.92 2.00
C LEU A 315 -17.69 3.11 2.73
N LEU A 316 -18.50 3.88 3.47
CA LEU A 316 -18.05 5.05 4.21
C LEU A 316 -17.09 4.70 5.36
N ALA A 317 -17.29 3.55 6.02
CA ALA A 317 -16.38 3.07 7.06
C ALA A 317 -14.99 2.71 6.51
N GLU A 318 -14.91 2.30 5.24
CA GLU A 318 -13.66 2.00 4.53
C GLU A 318 -13.18 3.20 3.70
N ALA A 319 -13.83 4.36 3.81
CA ALA A 319 -13.52 5.53 2.99
C ALA A 319 -12.56 6.48 3.69
N THR A 320 -11.64 7.04 2.92
CA THR A 320 -10.78 8.15 3.32
C THR A 320 -11.05 9.35 2.41
N SER A 321 -11.44 10.48 3.02
CA SER A 321 -11.65 11.75 2.31
C SER A 321 -10.46 12.69 2.47
N ARG A 322 -10.33 13.62 1.51
CA ARG A 322 -9.28 14.66 1.49
C ARG A 322 -9.32 15.61 2.70
N SER A 323 -10.51 15.91 3.20
CA SER A 323 -10.78 16.73 4.39
C SER A 323 -11.13 15.85 5.60
N ARG A 324 -11.02 16.38 6.83
CA ARG A 324 -11.54 15.76 8.08
C ARG A 324 -13.08 15.70 8.09
N GLY A 325 -13.68 15.14 7.05
CA GLY A 325 -15.12 15.09 6.82
C GLY A 325 -15.45 14.97 5.33
N MET A 326 -16.57 14.30 5.03
CA MET A 326 -17.13 14.19 3.69
C MET A 326 -18.12 15.33 3.46
N ALA A 327 -17.97 16.07 2.35
CA ALA A 327 -18.93 17.11 1.98
C ALA A 327 -20.27 16.47 1.55
N ARG A 328 -21.39 17.19 1.76
CA ARG A 328 -22.73 16.68 1.42
C ARG A 328 -22.88 16.22 -0.04
N PRO A 329 -22.39 16.96 -1.05
CA PRO A 329 -22.47 16.49 -2.44
C PRO A 329 -21.75 15.16 -2.67
N SER A 330 -20.61 14.94 -1.99
CA SER A 330 -19.88 13.68 -2.09
C SER A 330 -20.68 12.51 -1.50
N LEU A 331 -21.42 12.76 -0.43
CA LEU A 331 -22.31 11.76 0.17
C LEU A 331 -23.47 11.42 -0.75
N ASP A 332 -24.10 12.43 -1.38
CA ASP A 332 -25.24 12.24 -2.28
C ASP A 332 -24.86 11.37 -3.49
N VAL A 333 -23.66 11.56 -4.05
CA VAL A 333 -23.09 10.72 -5.11
C VAL A 333 -22.95 9.26 -4.67
N MET A 334 -22.42 9.02 -3.46
CA MET A 334 -22.27 7.66 -2.93
C MET A 334 -23.60 7.00 -2.58
N ILE A 335 -24.60 7.78 -2.12
CA ILE A 335 -25.98 7.30 -1.91
C ILE A 335 -26.55 6.79 -3.23
N ALA A 336 -26.47 7.60 -4.30
CA ALA A 336 -26.99 7.23 -5.61
C ALA A 336 -26.29 5.98 -6.16
N ALA A 337 -24.95 5.90 -6.03
CA ALA A 337 -24.18 4.75 -6.48
C ALA A 337 -24.54 3.46 -5.71
N ALA A 338 -24.69 3.53 -4.38
CA ALA A 338 -25.08 2.37 -3.57
C ALA A 338 -26.54 1.95 -3.79
N ALA A 339 -27.43 2.89 -4.08
CA ALA A 339 -28.83 2.59 -4.40
C ALA A 339 -29.00 1.92 -5.77
N ALA A 340 -28.15 2.27 -6.75
CA ALA A 340 -28.16 1.69 -8.08
C ALA A 340 -27.45 0.33 -8.18
N ALA A 341 -26.62 -0.02 -7.18
CA ALA A 341 -25.86 -1.25 -7.17
C ALA A 341 -26.60 -2.39 -6.45
N ARG A 342 -26.42 -3.61 -6.93
CA ARG A 342 -26.85 -4.81 -6.20
C ARG A 342 -25.91 -5.03 -5.01
N CYS A 343 -26.47 -5.00 -3.81
CA CYS A 343 -25.72 -5.03 -2.56
C CYS A 343 -25.93 -6.37 -1.85
N CYS A 344 -24.84 -7.08 -1.51
CA CYS A 344 -24.92 -8.38 -0.86
C CYS A 344 -23.83 -8.60 0.19
N GLU A 345 -24.12 -9.43 1.20
CA GLU A 345 -23.09 -10.08 2.02
C GLU A 345 -22.78 -11.48 1.44
N LEU A 346 -21.50 -11.76 1.20
CA LEU A 346 -21.01 -13.05 0.74
C LEU A 346 -20.48 -13.86 1.92
N HIS A 347 -21.23 -14.89 2.29
CA HIS A 347 -20.80 -15.89 3.26
C HIS A 347 -20.13 -17.05 2.54
N TYR A 348 -18.91 -17.41 2.93
CA TYR A 348 -18.18 -18.49 2.26
C TYR A 348 -17.03 -19.06 3.09
N THR A 349 -16.71 -20.32 2.80
CA THR A 349 -15.50 -21.01 3.31
C THR A 349 -14.46 -21.22 2.20
N ARG A 350 -14.91 -21.65 1.01
CA ARG A 350 -14.08 -21.99 -0.15
C ARG A 350 -14.17 -20.93 -1.25
N LEU A 351 -13.04 -20.67 -1.91
CA LEU A 351 -12.95 -19.69 -3.00
C LEU A 351 -13.74 -20.12 -4.24
N ASP A 352 -13.76 -21.42 -4.57
CA ASP A 352 -14.52 -21.96 -5.71
C ASP A 352 -16.00 -21.60 -5.60
N ASP A 353 -16.61 -21.87 -4.46
CA ASP A 353 -18.04 -21.66 -4.23
C ASP A 353 -18.39 -20.17 -4.21
N ALA A 354 -17.55 -19.36 -3.56
CA ALA A 354 -17.66 -17.90 -3.61
C ALA A 354 -17.62 -17.37 -5.05
N SER A 355 -16.66 -17.85 -5.85
CA SER A 355 -16.50 -17.41 -7.24
C SER A 355 -17.68 -17.83 -8.12
N ARG A 356 -18.25 -19.01 -7.91
CA ARG A 356 -19.44 -19.49 -8.63
C ARG A 356 -20.64 -18.58 -8.37
N LEU A 357 -20.90 -18.26 -7.09
CA LEU A 357 -22.00 -17.37 -6.72
C LEU A 357 -21.86 -15.97 -7.29
N LEU A 358 -20.64 -15.41 -7.24
CA LEU A 358 -20.38 -14.07 -7.78
C LEU A 358 -20.49 -14.02 -9.30
N LYS A 359 -20.05 -15.06 -10.01
CA LYS A 359 -20.26 -15.17 -11.46
C LYS A 359 -21.74 -15.15 -11.81
N LEU A 360 -22.51 -16.04 -11.19
CA LEU A 360 -23.94 -16.16 -11.42
C LEU A 360 -24.65 -14.82 -11.15
N MET A 361 -24.36 -14.19 -10.00
CA MET A 361 -24.92 -12.89 -9.64
C MET A 361 -24.64 -11.79 -10.67
N CYS A 362 -23.43 -11.77 -11.24
CA CYS A 362 -23.03 -10.76 -12.22
C CYS A 362 -23.52 -11.06 -13.64
N ASP A 363 -23.79 -12.33 -13.97
CA ASP A 363 -24.23 -12.76 -15.30
C ASP A 363 -25.77 -12.75 -15.42
N ASP A 364 -26.50 -12.92 -14.31
CA ASP A 364 -27.97 -12.91 -14.25
C ASP A 364 -28.59 -11.49 -14.29
N GLU A 365 -27.79 -10.43 -14.49
CA GLU A 365 -28.34 -9.08 -14.63
C GLU A 365 -28.98 -8.89 -16.01
N PRO A 366 -30.27 -8.51 -16.10
CA PRO A 366 -30.85 -8.09 -17.36
C PRO A 366 -30.11 -6.85 -17.89
N ALA A 367 -29.82 -6.87 -19.20
CA ALA A 367 -29.00 -5.90 -19.93
C ALA A 367 -29.44 -4.44 -19.76
#